data_AF-A0A951HHS1-F1
#
_entry.id   AF-A0A951HHS1-F1
#
_cell.length_a   1.000
_cell.length_b   1.000
_cell.length_c   1.000
_cell.angle_alpha   90.00
_cell.angle_beta   90.00
_cell.angle_gamma   90.00
#
_symmetry.space_group_name_H-M   'P 1'
#
loop_
_entity.id
_entity.type
_entity.pdbx_description
1 polymer ?
#
loop_
_entity_poly.entity_id
_entity_poly.type
_entity_poly.pdbx_seq_one_letter_code
_entity_poly.pdbx_strand_id
1 'polypeptide(L)'
;MISRRTLLVGSAAGLLAGCDKLSNSERFRNVLRSAEGLTMKAQRLISDRQALAREFGAADISPIFRSNGTRMPAGEDYARLAAGAFADWRLAVDGLV
;
A
#
# COMPACT_ATOMS: atom_id res chain seq x y z
N MET A 1 -40.56 -24.92 -0.61
CA MET A 1 -40.53 -23.47 -0.96
C MET A 1 -39.25 -22.88 -0.40
N ILE A 2 -38.35 -22.37 -1.26
CA ILE A 2 -37.12 -21.71 -0.80
C ILE A 2 -37.50 -20.31 -0.30
N SER A 3 -37.29 -20.04 0.99
CA SER A 3 -37.56 -18.74 1.59
C SER A 3 -36.48 -17.72 1.18
N ARG A 4 -36.86 -16.45 1.00
CA ARG A 4 -35.91 -15.34 0.74
C ARG A 4 -34.76 -15.31 1.75
N ARG A 5 -35.04 -15.66 3.00
CA ARG A 5 -34.04 -15.69 4.08
C ARG A 5 -33.00 -16.81 3.88
N THR A 6 -33.44 -17.98 3.43
CA THR A 6 -32.57 -19.11 3.09
C THR A 6 -31.70 -18.81 1.86
N LEU A 7 -32.26 -18.07 0.89
CA LEU A 7 -31.54 -17.67 -0.32
C LEU A 7 -30.47 -16.62 -0.03
N LEU A 8 -30.75 -15.64 0.85
CA LEU A 8 -29.79 -14.61 1.27
C LEU A 8 -28.66 -15.17 2.16
N VAL A 9 -28.96 -16.12 3.05
CA VAL A 9 -27.94 -16.77 3.88
C VAL A 9 -27.07 -17.72 3.05
N GLY A 10 -27.68 -18.48 2.13
CA GLY A 10 -26.95 -19.37 1.23
C GLY A 10 -26.03 -18.63 0.24
N SER A 11 -26.47 -17.47 -0.26
CA SER A 11 -25.64 -16.65 -1.15
C SER A 11 -24.47 -16.00 -0.41
N ALA A 12 -24.67 -15.48 0.81
CA ALA A 12 -23.58 -14.91 1.61
C ALA A 12 -22.48 -15.95 1.96
N ALA A 13 -22.87 -17.17 2.34
CA ALA A 13 -21.92 -18.25 2.62
C ALA A 13 -21.19 -18.73 1.35
N GLY A 14 -21.88 -18.82 0.22
CA GLY A 14 -21.28 -19.18 -1.07
C GLY A 14 -20.32 -18.12 -1.61
N LEU A 15 -20.59 -16.84 -1.37
CA LEU A 15 -19.68 -15.74 -1.74
C LEU A 15 -18.40 -15.77 -0.90
N LEU A 16 -18.49 -16.03 0.40
CA LEU A 16 -17.32 -16.10 1.29
C LEU A 16 -16.45 -17.34 1.02
N ALA A 17 -17.04 -18.53 0.89
CA ALA A 17 -16.30 -19.75 0.55
C ALA A 17 -15.78 -19.75 -0.90
N GLY A 18 -16.51 -19.08 -1.80
CA GLY A 18 -16.11 -18.86 -3.18
C GLY A 18 -14.88 -17.96 -3.30
N CYS A 19 -14.78 -16.90 -2.50
CA CYS A 19 -13.62 -16.02 -2.48
C CYS A 19 -12.32 -16.76 -2.15
N ASP A 20 -12.34 -17.71 -1.22
CA ASP A 20 -11.13 -18.43 -0.81
C ASP A 20 -10.67 -19.43 -1.89
N LYS A 21 -11.61 -20.16 -2.50
CA LYS A 21 -11.33 -21.05 -3.64
C LYS A 21 -10.85 -20.29 -4.88
N LEU A 22 -11.39 -19.10 -5.10
CA LEU A 22 -11.06 -18.24 -6.23
C LEU A 22 -9.70 -17.58 -6.03
N SER A 23 -9.41 -17.09 -4.81
CA SER A 23 -8.10 -16.55 -4.43
C SER A 23 -6.98 -17.59 -4.58
N ASN A 24 -7.25 -18.85 -4.23
CA ASN A 24 -6.29 -19.95 -4.38
C ASN A 24 -6.20 -20.50 -5.82
N SER A 25 -7.05 -20.06 -6.76
CA SER A 25 -6.99 -20.49 -8.16
C SER A 25 -5.91 -19.74 -8.94
N GLU A 26 -4.93 -20.47 -9.46
CA GLU A 26 -3.86 -19.88 -10.28
C GLU A 26 -4.40 -19.16 -11.53
N ARG A 27 -5.40 -19.76 -12.20
CA ARG A 27 -6.07 -19.15 -13.36
C ARG A 27 -6.72 -17.82 -13.01
N PHE A 28 -7.41 -17.74 -11.88
CA PHE A 28 -8.03 -16.49 -11.44
C PHE A 28 -6.98 -15.43 -11.10
N ARG A 29 -5.93 -15.80 -10.36
CA ARG A 29 -4.81 -14.89 -10.06
C ARG A 29 -4.11 -14.39 -11.32
N ASN A 30 -3.97 -15.23 -12.35
CA ASN A 30 -3.43 -14.84 -13.65
C ASN A 30 -4.32 -13.79 -14.34
N VAL A 31 -5.64 -13.93 -14.28
CA VAL A 31 -6.56 -12.91 -14.78
C VAL A 31 -6.40 -11.60 -14.01
N LEU A 32 -6.31 -11.63 -12.68
CA LEU A 32 -6.07 -10.41 -11.90
C LEU A 32 -4.74 -9.75 -12.23
N ARG A 33 -3.66 -10.53 -12.38
CA ARG A 33 -2.35 -10.02 -12.83
C ARG A 33 -2.42 -9.35 -14.21
N SER A 34 -3.26 -9.84 -15.12
CA SER A 34 -3.43 -9.20 -16.43
C SER A 34 -3.89 -7.74 -16.36
N ALA A 35 -4.57 -7.36 -15.27
CA ALA A 35 -5.00 -5.98 -15.04
C ALA A 35 -3.81 -5.01 -14.85
N GLU A 36 -2.65 -5.50 -14.39
CA GLU A 36 -1.42 -4.71 -14.31
C GLU A 36 -0.97 -4.28 -15.72
N GLY A 37 -0.95 -5.22 -16.66
CA GLY A 37 -0.59 -4.95 -18.05
C GLY A 37 -1.58 -4.02 -18.75
N LEU A 38 -2.88 -4.21 -18.51
CA LEU A 38 -3.91 -3.30 -19.02
C LEU A 38 -3.74 -1.88 -18.44
N THR A 39 -3.55 -1.76 -17.13
CA THR A 39 -3.36 -0.47 -16.44
C THR A 39 -2.12 0.24 -16.97
N MET A 40 -1.00 -0.47 -17.10
CA MET A 40 0.24 0.10 -17.63
C MET A 40 0.07 0.62 -19.06
N LYS A 41 -0.61 -0.14 -19.94
CA LYS A 41 -0.89 0.30 -21.32
C LYS A 41 -1.84 1.50 -21.36
N ALA A 42 -2.91 1.48 -20.56
CA ALA A 42 -3.89 2.55 -20.51
C ALA A 42 -3.25 3.86 -20.00
N GLN A 43 -2.47 3.79 -18.92
CA GLN A 43 -1.74 4.95 -18.38
C GLN A 43 -0.75 5.53 -19.39
N ARG A 44 -0.01 4.68 -20.12
CA ARG A 44 0.92 5.14 -21.19
C ARG A 44 0.23 5.66 -22.45
N LEU A 45 -1.04 5.35 -22.64
CA LEU A 45 -1.82 5.88 -23.76
C LEU A 45 -2.28 7.30 -23.49
N ILE A 46 -2.66 7.60 -22.24
CA ILE A 46 -3.23 8.90 -21.85
C ILE A 46 -2.19 9.88 -21.27
N SER A 47 -1.04 9.38 -20.80
CA SER A 47 0.04 10.19 -20.24
C SER A 47 1.15 10.41 -21.26
N ASP A 48 1.74 11.61 -21.27
CA ASP A 48 2.94 11.88 -22.06
C ASP A 48 4.10 10.97 -21.62
N ARG A 49 4.78 10.36 -22.59
CA ARG A 49 5.91 9.45 -22.36
C ARG A 49 7.13 10.15 -21.79
N GLN A 50 7.21 11.47 -21.93
CA GLN A 50 8.25 12.33 -21.38
C GLN A 50 7.70 13.24 -20.27
N ALA A 51 6.51 12.94 -19.72
CA ALA A 51 5.98 13.67 -18.59
C ALA A 51 6.96 13.58 -17.42
N LEU A 52 7.58 14.71 -17.09
CA LEU A 52 8.36 14.85 -15.87
C LEU A 52 7.42 14.99 -14.67
N ALA A 53 7.92 14.62 -13.49
CA ALA A 53 7.23 14.93 -12.25
C ALA A 53 7.04 16.44 -12.14
N ARG A 54 5.87 16.89 -11.68
CA ARG A 54 5.64 18.31 -11.44
C ARG A 54 6.63 18.79 -10.38
N GLU A 55 7.35 19.86 -10.70
CA GLU A 55 8.18 20.58 -9.74
C GLU A 55 7.32 21.51 -8.91
N PHE A 56 7.70 21.67 -7.65
CA PHE A 56 6.99 22.45 -6.66
C PHE A 56 7.99 23.41 -6.00
N GLY A 57 7.57 24.66 -5.81
CA GLY A 57 8.38 25.67 -5.17
C GLY A 57 8.33 25.57 -3.64
N ALA A 58 9.12 26.41 -2.95
CA ALA A 58 9.10 26.47 -1.49
C ALA A 58 7.72 26.84 -0.92
N ALA A 59 6.92 27.60 -1.67
CA ALA A 59 5.55 27.98 -1.27
C ALA A 59 4.55 26.81 -1.31
N ASP A 60 4.86 25.73 -2.03
CA ASP A 60 4.02 24.55 -2.16
C ASP A 60 4.27 23.52 -1.05
N ILE A 61 5.27 23.77 -0.18
CA ILE A 61 5.53 22.92 0.98
C ILE A 61 4.32 22.98 1.90
N SER A 62 3.69 21.82 2.12
CA SER A 62 2.57 21.71 3.04
C SER A 62 2.99 22.22 4.44
N PRO A 63 2.23 23.15 5.05
CA PRO A 63 2.50 23.58 6.43
C PRO A 63 2.25 22.45 7.44
N ILE A 64 1.57 21.39 7.02
CA ILE A 64 1.24 20.23 7.83
C ILE A 64 1.81 18.99 7.12
N PHE A 65 2.92 18.46 7.64
CA PHE A 65 3.47 17.19 7.17
C PHE A 65 3.00 16.06 8.09
N ARG A 66 2.23 15.12 7.55
CA ARG A 66 1.75 13.97 8.32
C ARG A 66 2.85 12.92 8.41
N SER A 67 3.14 12.45 9.61
CA SER A 67 4.00 11.28 9.81
C SER A 67 3.36 10.04 9.20
N ASN A 68 4.13 9.24 8.47
CA ASN A 68 3.66 7.93 8.00
C ASN A 68 3.73 6.93 9.18
N GLY A 69 2.56 6.58 9.74
CA GLY A 69 2.46 5.70 10.90
C GLY A 69 2.77 6.42 12.22
N THR A 70 3.99 6.27 12.72
CA THR A 70 4.36 6.66 14.09
C THR A 70 5.12 7.98 14.12
N ARG A 71 4.63 8.96 14.88
CA ARG A 71 5.32 10.26 15.08
C ARG A 71 6.36 10.22 16.19
N MET A 72 6.09 9.48 17.26
CA MET A 72 6.98 9.30 18.41
C MET A 72 7.11 7.79 18.69
N PRO A 73 8.18 7.15 18.21
CA PRO A 73 8.50 5.78 18.56
C PRO A 73 8.54 5.57 20.08
N ALA A 74 7.99 4.45 20.54
CA ALA A 74 8.12 4.03 21.94
C ALA A 74 9.50 3.38 22.19
N GLY A 75 9.96 3.41 23.44
CA GLY A 75 11.17 2.73 23.89
C GLY A 75 12.23 3.67 24.45
N GLU A 76 13.04 3.14 25.38
CA GLU A 76 14.06 3.89 26.10
C GLU A 76 15.17 4.41 25.19
N ASP A 77 15.57 3.63 24.18
CA ASP A 77 16.61 4.03 23.23
C ASP A 77 16.24 5.26 22.41
N TYR A 78 15.00 5.28 21.87
CA TYR A 78 14.53 6.44 21.14
C TYR A 78 14.43 7.66 22.05
N ALA A 79 13.89 7.49 23.28
CA ALA A 79 13.77 8.59 24.24
C ALA A 79 15.15 9.18 24.62
N ARG A 80 16.14 8.33 24.86
CA ARG A 80 17.52 8.73 25.16
C ARG A 80 18.16 9.48 24.00
N LEU A 81 18.06 8.95 22.77
CA LEU A 81 18.61 9.59 21.59
C LEU A 81 17.92 10.93 21.28
N ALA A 82 16.60 10.99 21.42
CA ALA A 82 15.83 12.21 21.22
C ALA A 82 16.21 13.30 22.24
N ALA A 83 16.43 12.93 23.50
CA ALA A 83 16.89 13.86 24.55
C ALA A 83 18.28 14.45 24.24
N GLY A 84 19.16 13.67 23.59
CA GLY A 84 20.48 14.09 23.12
C GLY A 84 20.50 14.70 21.71
N ALA A 85 19.35 15.07 21.14
CA ALA A 85 19.22 15.56 19.76
C ALA A 85 19.91 14.65 18.71
N PHE A 86 19.92 13.33 18.97
CA PHE A 86 20.56 12.30 18.16
C PHE A 86 22.08 12.48 17.97
N ALA A 87 22.77 13.25 18.81
CA ALA A 87 24.22 13.49 18.71
C ALA A 87 25.05 12.18 18.71
N ASP A 88 24.60 11.20 19.48
CA ASP A 88 25.25 9.90 19.62
C ASP A 88 24.72 8.84 18.63
N TRP A 89 23.75 9.18 17.77
CA TRP A 89 23.20 8.23 16.81
C TRP A 89 24.23 7.89 15.73
N ARG A 90 24.32 6.60 15.37
CA ARG A 90 25.22 6.09 14.33
C ARG A 90 24.46 5.13 13.42
N LEU A 91 24.71 5.22 12.12
CA LEU A 91 24.19 4.29 11.13
C LEU A 91 25.22 3.19 10.90
N ALA A 92 24.84 1.93 11.15
CA ALA A 92 25.63 0.80 10.69
C ALA A 92 25.53 0.71 9.16
N VAL A 93 26.68 0.61 8.50
CA VAL A 93 26.78 0.36 7.06
C VAL A 93 27.56 -0.94 6.90
N ASP A 94 26.91 -1.95 6.33
CA ASP A 94 27.43 -3.31 6.19
C ASP A 94 27.03 -3.93 4.82
N GLY A 95 27.45 -5.18 4.58
CA GLY A 95 27.19 -5.90 3.33
C GLY A 95 28.27 -5.75 2.26
N LEU A 96 27.90 -5.99 0.99
CA LEU A 96 28.78 -5.79 -0.18
C LEU A 96 28.69 -4.34 -0.64
N VAL A 97 29.23 -3.44 0.18
CA VAL A 97 29.35 -2.01 -0.08
C VAL A 97 30.77 -1.62 -0.47
#